data_AF-A0A7U6KIK0-F1
#
_entry.id   AF-A0A7U6KIK0-F1
#
_cell.length_a   1.000
_cell.length_b   1.000
_cell.length_c   1.000
_cell.angle_alpha   90.00
_cell.angle_beta   90.00
_cell.angle_gamma   90.00
#
_symmetry.space_group_name_H-M   'P 1'
#
loop_
_entity.id
_entity.type
_entity.pdbx_description
1 polymer ?
#
loop_
_entity_poly.entity_id
_entity_poly.type
_entity_poly.pdbx_seq_one_letter_code
_entity_poly.pdbx_strand_id
1 'polypeptide(L)'
;MSIAMKEELPNTAKYNVIKIDDYINHDIKGEFYNCAIRENQFFRGTIDLIDQLDQFFDEILCQSEKRRFDQDKVIRDKRNHSNFHQQARRLAQGNFATLILRVQFRRHASWQGELTWIEENKKQYFRSVLELVVLIEEVMKKVEIERDG
;
A
#
# COMPACT_ATOMS: atom_id res chain seq x y z
N MET A 1 16.73 -20.75 -15.66
CA MET A 1 15.26 -20.67 -15.58
C MET A 1 14.87 -20.78 -14.11
N SER A 2 14.71 -19.65 -13.43
CA SER A 2 14.39 -19.63 -12.01
C SER A 2 12.89 -19.69 -11.84
N ILE A 3 12.42 -20.76 -11.19
CA ILE A 3 11.03 -20.92 -10.74
C ILE A 3 10.75 -19.72 -9.83
N ALA A 4 9.84 -18.84 -10.24
CA ALA A 4 9.47 -17.67 -9.45
C ALA A 4 8.98 -18.13 -8.07
N MET A 5 9.83 -17.99 -7.06
CA MET A 5 9.47 -18.27 -5.69
C MET A 5 8.34 -17.33 -5.32
N LYS A 6 7.33 -17.87 -4.64
CA LYS A 6 6.24 -17.06 -4.08
C LYS A 6 6.84 -16.19 -2.98
N GLU A 7 7.10 -14.94 -3.29
CA GLU A 7 7.59 -13.96 -2.32
C GLU A 7 6.40 -13.41 -1.53
N GLU A 8 6.15 -14.03 -0.38
CA GLU A 8 5.20 -13.51 0.59
C GLU A 8 5.87 -12.41 1.42
N LEU A 9 5.28 -11.22 1.41
CA LEU A 9 5.75 -10.10 2.20
C LEU A 9 5.62 -10.38 3.71
N PRO A 10 6.56 -9.90 4.55
CA PRO A 10 6.45 -10.00 6.00
C PRO A 10 5.21 -9.23 6.50
N ASN A 11 4.57 -9.72 7.55
CA ASN A 11 3.26 -9.20 8.00
C ASN A 11 3.26 -7.71 8.33
N THR A 12 4.41 -7.18 8.77
CA THR A 12 4.64 -5.76 9.09
C THR A 12 4.69 -4.85 7.86
N ALA A 13 5.04 -5.39 6.70
CA ALA A 13 5.20 -4.64 5.45
C ALA A 13 3.95 -4.69 4.55
N LYS A 14 3.02 -5.60 4.84
CA LYS A 14 1.83 -5.82 4.00
C LYS A 14 0.95 -4.59 3.90
N TYR A 15 0.91 -3.76 4.92
CA TYR A 15 -0.02 -2.64 5.01
C TYR A 15 0.69 -1.29 4.85
N ASN A 16 0.24 -0.52 3.87
CA ASN A 16 0.70 0.82 3.57
C ASN A 16 -0.50 1.76 3.68
N VAL A 17 -0.37 2.85 4.41
CA VAL A 17 -1.35 3.94 4.42
C VAL A 17 -0.89 4.96 3.40
N ILE A 18 -1.72 5.27 2.43
CA ILE A 18 -1.47 6.29 1.41
C ILE A 18 -2.44 7.42 1.71
N LYS A 19 -1.91 8.59 2.06
CA LYS A 19 -2.67 9.81 2.24
C LYS A 19 -2.52 10.64 0.99
N ILE A 20 -3.63 11.14 0.48
CA ILE A 20 -3.64 12.03 -0.67
C ILE A 20 -4.05 13.40 -0.16
N ASP A 21 -3.17 14.36 -0.42
CA ASP A 21 -3.33 15.75 0.00
C ASP A 21 -3.90 16.61 -1.12
N ASP A 22 -3.58 16.27 -2.38
CA ASP A 22 -3.95 17.07 -3.54
C ASP A 22 -4.20 16.19 -4.78
N TYR A 23 -5.12 16.64 -5.63
CA TYR A 23 -5.48 15.99 -6.89
C TYR A 23 -5.76 17.06 -7.95
N ILE A 24 -4.83 17.23 -8.89
CA ILE A 24 -4.88 18.26 -9.94
C ILE A 24 -4.51 17.64 -11.28
N ASN A 25 -5.31 17.87 -12.33
CA ASN A 25 -5.04 17.39 -13.69
C ASN A 25 -4.80 15.87 -13.78
N HIS A 26 -5.57 15.07 -13.02
CA HIS A 26 -5.39 13.62 -12.90
C HIS A 26 -4.08 13.17 -12.22
N ASP A 27 -3.36 14.08 -11.58
CA ASP A 27 -2.13 13.78 -10.86
C ASP A 27 -2.37 13.88 -9.34
N ILE A 28 -1.90 12.87 -8.61
CA ILE A 28 -2.08 12.76 -7.15
C ILE A 28 -0.83 13.24 -6.42
N LYS A 29 -0.99 13.87 -5.27
CA LYS A 29 0.15 14.16 -4.38
C LYS A 29 -0.21 13.82 -2.95
N GLY A 30 0.77 13.38 -2.20
CA GLY A 30 0.60 13.17 -0.78
C GLY A 30 1.76 12.43 -0.16
N GLU A 31 1.46 11.73 0.93
CA GLU A 31 2.43 10.97 1.70
C GLU A 31 1.94 9.55 1.90
N PHE A 32 2.85 8.57 1.81
CA PHE A 32 2.56 7.23 2.26
C PHE A 32 3.36 6.90 3.52
N TYR A 33 2.74 6.12 4.38
CA TYR A 33 3.28 5.65 5.64
C TYR A 33 3.22 4.13 5.69
N ASN A 34 4.35 3.52 6.03
CA ASN A 34 4.42 2.10 6.34
C ASN A 34 4.93 1.90 7.77
N CYS A 35 4.27 1.01 8.54
CA CYS A 35 4.69 0.69 9.91
C CYS A 35 6.09 0.06 10.02
N ALA A 36 6.61 -0.52 8.94
CA ALA A 36 7.96 -1.10 8.87
C ALA A 36 9.06 -0.02 8.85
N ILE A 37 8.84 1.09 8.14
CA ILE A 37 9.80 2.21 8.08
C ILE A 37 9.55 3.20 9.23
N ARG A 38 8.30 3.34 9.66
CA ARG A 38 7.84 4.36 10.63
C ARG A 38 8.13 5.81 10.20
N GLU A 39 8.33 6.03 8.91
CA GLU A 39 8.56 7.34 8.30
C GLU A 39 7.52 7.57 7.20
N ASN A 40 7.14 8.83 7.01
CA ASN A 40 6.29 9.26 5.90
C ASN A 40 7.18 9.55 4.69
N GLN A 41 6.85 8.97 3.54
CA GLN A 41 7.49 9.29 2.27
C GLN A 41 6.54 10.08 1.40
N PHE A 42 7.03 11.19 0.85
CA PHE A 42 6.26 12.06 -0.03
C PHE A 42 6.36 11.57 -1.47
N PHE A 43 5.23 11.56 -2.17
CA PHE A 43 5.17 11.22 -3.58
C PHE A 43 4.45 12.32 -4.37
N ARG A 44 4.90 12.50 -5.61
CA ARG A 44 4.28 13.38 -6.59
C ARG A 44 3.94 12.60 -7.85
N GLY A 45 2.66 12.29 -7.94
CA GLY A 45 2.05 11.61 -9.04
C GLY A 45 2.02 10.11 -8.87
N THR A 46 1.22 9.48 -9.72
CA THR A 46 0.95 8.05 -9.62
C THR A 46 2.20 7.22 -9.91
N ILE A 47 3.00 7.62 -10.91
CA ILE A 47 4.21 6.89 -11.30
C ILE A 47 5.23 6.92 -10.16
N ASP A 48 5.46 8.09 -9.55
CA ASP A 48 6.38 8.25 -8.42
C ASP A 48 5.94 7.40 -7.21
N LEU A 49 4.63 7.36 -6.91
CA LEU A 49 4.09 6.47 -5.87
C LEU A 49 4.39 5.00 -6.17
N ILE A 50 4.20 4.55 -7.42
CA ILE A 50 4.47 3.16 -7.81
C ILE A 50 5.97 2.86 -7.73
N ASP A 51 6.83 3.74 -8.23
CA ASP A 51 8.28 3.53 -8.19
C ASP A 51 8.80 3.45 -6.75
N GLN A 52 8.34 4.34 -5.87
CA GLN A 52 8.70 4.33 -4.44
C GLN A 52 8.21 3.07 -3.73
N LEU A 53 6.98 2.63 -4.01
CA LEU A 53 6.46 1.37 -3.48
C LEU A 53 7.23 0.16 -4.01
N ASP A 54 7.64 0.15 -5.29
CA ASP A 54 8.39 -0.98 -5.85
C ASP A 54 9.76 -1.14 -5.21
N GLN A 55 10.49 -0.02 -5.10
CA GLN A 55 11.77 0.03 -4.42
C GLN A 55 11.64 -0.40 -2.96
N PHE A 56 10.62 0.09 -2.25
CA PHE A 56 10.35 -0.31 -0.88
C PHE A 56 10.12 -1.81 -0.74
N PHE A 57 9.30 -2.41 -1.60
CA PHE A 57 9.06 -3.85 -1.57
C PHE A 57 10.32 -4.64 -1.92
N ASP A 58 11.14 -4.18 -2.86
CA ASP A 58 12.42 -4.82 -3.21
C ASP A 58 13.40 -4.81 -2.03
N GLU A 59 13.52 -3.68 -1.33
CA GLU A 59 14.37 -3.57 -0.14
C GLU A 59 13.94 -4.54 0.96
N ILE A 60 12.63 -4.64 1.23
CA ILE A 60 12.09 -5.55 2.24
C ILE A 60 12.27 -7.02 1.87
N LEU A 61 12.04 -7.36 0.60
CA LEU A 61 12.19 -8.73 0.11
C LEU A 61 13.66 -9.16 0.20
N CYS A 62 14.60 -8.31 -0.22
CA CYS A 62 16.03 -8.55 -0.09
C CYS A 62 16.46 -8.77 1.37
N GLN A 63 15.90 -8.02 2.32
CA GLN A 63 16.17 -8.24 3.76
C GLN A 63 15.57 -9.56 4.28
N SER A 64 14.42 -9.97 3.75
CA SER A 64 13.74 -11.21 4.17
C SER A 64 14.48 -12.47 3.69
N GLU A 65 15.11 -12.43 2.51
CA GLU A 65 15.93 -13.52 2.00
C GLU A 65 17.16 -13.75 2.89
N LYS A 66 17.78 -12.67 3.38
CA LYS A 66 18.92 -12.75 4.32
C LYS A 66 18.52 -13.31 5.70
N ARG A 67 17.25 -13.16 6.11
CA ARG A 67 16.72 -13.67 7.39
C ARG A 67 16.19 -15.11 7.32
N ARG A 68 16.01 -15.68 6.12
CA ARG A 68 15.58 -17.09 5.95
C ARG A 68 16.63 -18.11 6.41
N PHE A 69 17.84 -17.66 6.77
CA PHE A 69 18.91 -18.49 7.33
C PHE A 69 18.87 -18.62 8.87
N ASP A 70 17.95 -17.93 9.56
CA ASP A 70 17.80 -17.99 11.02
C ASP A 70 16.32 -18.26 11.36
N GLN A 71 15.93 -19.53 11.26
CA GLN A 71 14.61 -19.98 11.69
C GLN A 71 14.57 -20.02 13.22
N ASP A 72 13.89 -19.06 13.88
CA ASP A 72 13.19 -19.37 15.15
C ASP A 72 12.23 -18.32 15.76
N LYS A 73 11.69 -17.33 15.03
CA LYS A 73 10.75 -16.36 15.65
C LYS A 73 9.53 -15.97 14.80
N VAL A 74 8.79 -16.95 14.27
CA VAL A 74 7.54 -16.70 13.51
C VAL A 74 6.28 -17.20 14.23
N ILE A 75 6.19 -17.04 15.56
CA ILE A 75 5.00 -17.45 16.33
C ILE A 75 4.12 -16.26 16.77
N ARG A 76 4.57 -15.00 16.67
CA ARG A 76 3.88 -13.89 17.37
C ARG A 76 2.87 -13.04 16.60
N ASP A 77 2.77 -13.11 15.27
CA ASP A 77 2.13 -12.01 14.52
C ASP A 77 0.78 -12.34 13.84
N LYS A 78 -0.03 -13.22 14.44
CA LYS A 78 -1.42 -13.48 13.98
C LYS A 78 -2.43 -12.44 14.48
N ARG A 79 -2.03 -11.44 15.29
CA ARG A 79 -2.94 -10.56 16.06
C ARG A 79 -3.01 -9.08 15.65
N ASN A 80 -2.29 -8.64 14.61
CA ASN A 80 -2.21 -7.20 14.30
C ASN A 80 -3.17 -6.67 13.21
N HIS A 81 -4.01 -7.53 12.61
CA HIS A 81 -4.94 -7.11 11.55
C HIS A 81 -6.02 -6.12 12.01
N SER A 82 -6.61 -6.33 13.20
CA SER A 82 -7.68 -5.48 13.74
C SER A 82 -7.16 -4.12 14.22
N ASN A 83 -5.93 -4.06 14.73
CA ASN A 83 -5.33 -2.83 15.22
C ASN A 83 -4.79 -1.95 14.09
N PHE A 84 -4.44 -2.49 12.93
CA PHE A 84 -3.92 -1.67 11.82
C PHE A 84 -5.00 -0.78 11.22
N HIS A 85 -6.18 -1.30 10.89
CA HIS A 85 -7.27 -0.45 10.38
C HIS A 85 -7.65 0.64 11.39
N GLN A 86 -7.64 0.33 12.69
CA GLN A 86 -7.88 1.33 13.73
C GLN A 86 -6.76 2.36 13.84
N GLN A 87 -5.49 1.95 13.71
CA GLN A 87 -4.34 2.87 13.67
C GLN A 87 -4.34 3.72 12.40
N ALA A 88 -4.59 3.15 11.23
CA ALA A 88 -4.70 3.86 9.96
C ALA A 88 -5.85 4.87 10.00
N ARG A 89 -7.00 4.53 10.62
CA ARG A 89 -8.07 5.51 10.89
C ARG A 89 -7.66 6.62 11.86
N ARG A 90 -6.76 6.35 12.82
CA ARG A 90 -6.19 7.41 13.69
C ARG A 90 -5.16 8.26 12.96
N LEU A 91 -4.46 7.69 11.98
CA LEU A 91 -3.51 8.36 11.10
C LEU A 91 -4.19 8.98 9.87
N ALA A 92 -5.50 8.77 9.69
CA ALA A 92 -6.29 9.29 8.58
C ALA A 92 -6.44 10.80 8.73
N GLN A 93 -5.55 11.51 8.07
CA GLN A 93 -5.57 12.96 7.89
C GLN A 93 -5.09 13.30 6.47
N GLY A 94 -5.46 12.49 5.48
CA GLY A 94 -5.29 12.91 4.08
C GLY A 94 -6.28 14.04 3.80
N ASN A 95 -5.81 15.13 3.21
CA ASN A 95 -6.67 16.28 2.94
C ASN A 95 -7.71 15.99 1.82
N PHE A 96 -7.45 15.01 0.96
CA PHE A 96 -8.32 14.57 -0.12
C PHE A 96 -8.93 13.19 0.15
N ALA A 97 -8.09 12.18 0.40
CA ALA A 97 -8.53 10.81 0.68
C ALA A 97 -7.46 10.00 1.43
N THR A 98 -7.91 8.97 2.16
CA THR A 98 -7.04 8.03 2.87
C THR A 98 -7.25 6.61 2.33
N LEU A 99 -6.22 6.06 1.71
CA LEU A 99 -6.20 4.71 1.16
C LEU A 99 -5.32 3.80 2.01
N ILE A 100 -5.76 2.55 2.19
CA ILE A 100 -4.94 1.49 2.77
C ILE A 100 -4.64 0.48 1.68
N LEU A 101 -3.39 0.45 1.25
CA LEU A 101 -2.87 -0.52 0.31
C LEU A 101 -2.32 -1.72 1.08
N ARG A 102 -2.94 -2.88 0.86
CA ARG A 102 -2.46 -4.15 1.39
C ARG A 102 -1.91 -5.03 0.28
N VAL A 103 -0.60 -5.16 0.20
CA VAL A 103 0.06 -6.06 -0.75
C VAL A 103 0.25 -7.43 -0.10
N GLN A 104 -0.30 -8.47 -0.73
CA GLN A 104 -0.28 -9.85 -0.22
C GLN A 104 0.78 -10.69 -0.93
N PHE A 105 0.95 -10.50 -2.23
CA PHE A 105 1.87 -11.29 -3.06
C PHE A 105 2.57 -10.41 -4.08
N ARG A 106 3.87 -10.67 -4.29
CA ARG A 106 4.62 -10.19 -5.45
C ARG A 106 4.87 -11.39 -6.38
N ARG A 107 4.38 -11.30 -7.62
CA ARG A 107 4.54 -12.33 -8.67
C ARG A 107 4.65 -11.67 -10.02
N HIS A 108 5.52 -12.20 -10.89
CA HIS A 108 5.70 -11.72 -12.27
C HIS A 108 5.95 -10.21 -12.37
N ALA A 109 6.78 -9.67 -11.47
CA ALA A 109 7.04 -8.22 -11.39
C ALA A 109 5.79 -7.35 -11.19
N SER A 110 4.74 -7.90 -10.57
CA SER A 110 3.52 -7.17 -10.22
C SER A 110 3.08 -7.49 -8.80
N TRP A 111 2.29 -6.58 -8.23
CA TRP A 111 1.71 -6.73 -6.89
C TRP A 111 0.27 -7.20 -6.98
N GLN A 112 -0.15 -7.96 -5.98
CA GLN A 112 -1.53 -8.41 -5.81
C GLN A 112 -1.98 -8.18 -4.38
N GLY A 113 -3.21 -7.70 -4.21
CA GLY A 113 -3.63 -7.20 -2.92
C GLY A 113 -5.04 -6.66 -2.88
N GLU A 114 -5.27 -5.84 -1.87
CA GLU A 114 -6.51 -5.09 -1.69
C GLU A 114 -6.21 -3.62 -1.38
N LEU A 115 -7.03 -2.74 -1.91
CA LEU A 115 -7.04 -1.31 -1.63
C LEU A 115 -8.32 -1.02 -0.83
N THR A 116 -8.18 -0.41 0.34
CA THR A 116 -9.33 0.01 1.16
C THR A 116 -9.38 1.52 1.23
N TRP A 117 -10.48 2.11 0.76
CA TRP A 117 -10.78 3.51 0.94
C TRP A 117 -11.48 3.70 2.29
N ILE A 118 -10.88 4.51 3.18
CA ILE A 118 -11.32 4.61 4.56
C ILE A 118 -12.60 5.44 4.70
N GLU A 119 -12.70 6.54 3.98
CA GLU A 119 -13.81 7.48 4.07
C GLU A 119 -15.13 6.84 3.61
N GLU A 120 -15.11 6.06 2.52
CA GLU A 120 -16.28 5.32 2.05
C GLU A 120 -16.39 3.90 2.65
N ASN A 121 -15.44 3.49 3.48
CA ASN A 121 -15.31 2.13 4.01
C ASN A 121 -15.39 1.04 2.92
N LYS A 122 -14.89 1.36 1.72
CA LYS A 122 -14.97 0.50 0.52
C LYS A 122 -13.67 -0.26 0.33
N LYS A 123 -13.74 -1.58 0.20
CA LYS A 123 -12.59 -2.46 -0.08
C LYS A 123 -12.68 -3.02 -1.48
N GLN A 124 -11.59 -2.92 -2.24
CA GLN A 124 -11.47 -3.41 -3.61
C GLN A 124 -10.21 -4.27 -3.74
N TYR A 125 -10.27 -5.33 -4.54
CA TYR A 125 -9.14 -6.22 -4.79
C TYR A 125 -8.48 -5.86 -6.11
N PHE A 126 -7.14 -5.96 -6.17
CA PHE A 126 -6.38 -5.79 -7.40
C PHE A 126 -5.45 -6.99 -7.64
N ARG A 127 -5.27 -7.31 -8.92
CA ARG A 127 -4.44 -8.43 -9.41
C ARG A 127 -3.21 -7.95 -10.16
N SER A 128 -3.09 -6.64 -10.38
CA SER A 128 -1.91 -6.02 -10.98
C SER A 128 -1.68 -4.60 -10.48
N VAL A 129 -0.48 -4.08 -10.70
CA VAL A 129 -0.14 -2.66 -10.45
C VAL A 129 -1.03 -1.74 -11.29
N LEU A 130 -1.33 -2.11 -12.54
CA LEU A 130 -2.21 -1.30 -13.38
C LEU A 130 -3.65 -1.25 -12.82
N GLU A 131 -4.17 -2.38 -12.32
CA GLU A 131 -5.46 -2.38 -11.63
C GLU A 131 -5.43 -1.49 -10.38
N LEU A 132 -4.33 -1.49 -9.62
CA LEU A 132 -4.17 -0.57 -8.49
C LEU A 132 -4.26 0.89 -8.94
N VAL A 133 -3.57 1.27 -10.02
CA VAL A 133 -3.62 2.62 -10.59
C VAL A 133 -5.05 3.01 -10.96
N VAL A 134 -5.77 2.14 -11.67
CA VAL A 134 -7.18 2.37 -12.05
C VAL A 134 -8.07 2.54 -10.83
N LEU A 135 -7.90 1.69 -9.80
CA LEU A 135 -8.68 1.81 -8.56
C LEU A 135 -8.41 3.12 -7.82
N ILE A 136 -7.16 3.60 -7.81
CA ILE A 136 -6.82 4.90 -7.22
C ILE A 136 -7.52 6.03 -8.01
N GLU A 137 -7.44 6.00 -9.34
CA GLU A 137 -8.07 7.00 -10.21
C GLU A 137 -9.60 7.02 -10.04
N GLU A 138 -10.25 5.86 -9.93
CA GLU A 138 -11.69 5.76 -9.66
C GLU A 138 -12.07 6.40 -8.31
N VAL A 139 -11.25 6.19 -7.27
CA VAL A 139 -11.46 6.84 -5.97
C VAL A 139 -11.32 8.36 -6.12
N MET A 140 -10.28 8.86 -6.80
CA MET A 140 -10.09 10.31 -6.96
C MET A 140 -11.23 10.98 -7.71
N LYS A 141 -11.66 10.40 -8.84
CA LYS A 141 -12.79 10.92 -9.62
C LYS A 141 -14.06 11.00 -8.78
N LYS A 142 -14.29 10.00 -7.94
CA LYS A 142 -15.45 9.99 -7.05
C LYS A 142 -15.36 11.09 -5.99
N VAL A 143 -14.20 11.26 -5.36
CA VAL A 143 -14.00 12.33 -4.37
C VAL A 143 -14.11 13.72 -4.99
N GLU A 144 -13.62 13.91 -6.23
CA GLU A 144 -13.76 15.15 -6.98
C GLU A 144 -15.24 15.49 -7.26
N ILE A 145 -16.03 14.52 -7.77
CA ILE A 145 -17.47 14.70 -8.02
C ILE A 145 -18.23 15.02 -6.72
N GLU A 146 -17.88 14.37 -5.60
CA GLU A 146 -18.51 14.61 -4.29
C GLU A 146 -18.15 15.98 -3.69
N ARG A 147 -17.05 16.62 -4.13
CA ARG A 147 -16.61 17.93 -3.65
C ARG A 147 -17.15 19.10 -4.47
N ASP A 148 -17.36 18.87 -5.77
CA ASP A 148 -17.86 19.90 -6.70
C ASP A 148 -19.41 19.95 -6.77
N GLY A 149 -20.12 19.01 -6.12
CA GLY A 149 -21.58 18.92 -6.04
C GLY A 149 -22.17 19.50 -4.76
#